data_AF-A0A7J8M3W6-F1
#
_entry.id   AF-A0A7J8M3W6-F1
#
_cell.length_a   1.000
_cell.length_b   1.000
_cell.length_c   1.000
_cell.angle_alpha   90.00
_cell.angle_beta   90.00
_cell.angle_gamma   90.00
#
_symmetry.space_group_name_H-M   'P 1'
#
loop_
_entity.id
_entity.type
_entity.pdbx_description
1 polymer ?
#
loop_
_entity_poly.entity_id
_entity_poly.type
_entity_poly.pdbx_seq_one_letter_code
_entity_poly.pdbx_strand_id
1 'polypeptide(L)'
;MSGLRYMKNVLLGKRNDHCFRMVLTGNPNLKLSEIGIPCPVAERLQIAEQLNKWNEERLKACCNLRILEKGEICVRREGTLVRIHHNEKIRLGDIIYRPLNNGDIVLINRPPSIHQHSFIALSVKVLPVSSSVSINPLICSPFRGDFDGDCLHGYVPQSINTRVELSELVSLNRQLINGQSGRNLLSLSHDSLSAAYLVNGDGVLLNLYEMQQLEMFCPNRSPSPAIIKAPLLSNPVWTGKQLFSMLFPPELDYGFSPSDVVIRNGELITSSEGSSWFRDADGNLFESLIKNCRGKVLDFLHGAQEVLCEWLSMRGMSVSLLDLYLTSDSNSRKNMMDEIFYGLQETELTCNFKQLMVDSFCDFLAGNNEEIDGFVGFDFERMCYEKQRSAAVNQASVDSFKQVFRDIQNLSYKYANKDNSLLTMFKAGSKGNLLKLVQHSMCLGLQRSVVPLSFRFPPKLSCSEWNDLKSQGLTQNGDDSVESAKNFIPYAVIESSFMTGLNPLECFVHSVTSRDSSFSDHADLPGTLSRRLMFFLRDLCASYDGTVRNAYGDQVVQFSYGSDKGTSTATSFANEIRSQGSILPDGTGGQPVGSLSACAISEAAYSALDQPISLLETSPLLNLK
;
A
#
# COMPACT_ATOMS: atom_id res chain seq x y z
N MET A 1 37.26 4.20 18.01
CA MET A 1 36.04 3.63 17.38
C MET A 1 36.13 2.12 17.46
N SER A 2 35.10 1.40 17.93
CA SER A 2 35.15 -0.07 18.02
C SER A 2 35.33 -0.70 16.64
N GLY A 3 36.08 -1.81 16.53
CA GLY A 3 36.32 -2.51 15.27
C GLY A 3 35.04 -2.89 14.52
N LEU A 4 33.97 -3.21 15.25
CA LEU A 4 32.63 -3.47 14.70
C LEU A 4 32.01 -2.23 14.03
N ARG A 5 32.18 -1.04 14.62
CA ARG A 5 31.70 0.22 14.01
C ARG A 5 32.50 0.56 12.76
N TYR A 6 33.81 0.27 12.76
CA TYR A 6 34.65 0.40 11.57
C TYR A 6 34.20 -0.55 10.45
N MET A 7 34.01 -1.85 10.74
CA MET A 7 33.49 -2.80 9.74
C MET A 7 32.13 -2.38 9.20
N LYS A 8 31.21 -1.91 10.05
CA LYS A 8 29.91 -1.42 9.59
C LYS A 8 30.05 -0.24 8.63
N ASN A 9 30.86 0.75 8.96
CA ASN A 9 30.98 1.99 8.19
C ASN A 9 31.89 1.88 6.97
N VAL A 10 32.81 0.93 6.96
CA VAL A 10 33.79 0.79 5.86
C VAL A 10 33.45 -0.38 4.96
N LEU A 11 32.89 -1.48 5.46
CA LEU A 11 32.57 -2.65 4.62
C LEU A 11 31.08 -2.72 4.26
N LEU A 12 30.19 -2.52 5.24
CA LEU A 12 28.75 -2.73 5.03
C LEU A 12 28.00 -1.49 4.51
N GLY A 13 28.43 -0.28 4.86
CA GLY A 13 27.76 0.95 4.44
C GLY A 13 28.75 1.99 3.92
N LYS A 14 28.99 2.01 2.60
CA LYS A 14 29.89 2.97 1.94
C LYS A 14 29.11 4.10 1.28
N ARG A 15 29.76 5.26 1.17
CA ARG A 15 29.29 6.36 0.28
C ARG A 15 29.70 6.04 -1.15
N ASN A 16 28.82 6.38 -2.10
CA ASN A 16 29.02 6.15 -3.53
C ASN A 16 29.08 7.50 -4.26
N ASP A 17 29.83 7.57 -5.37
CA ASP A 17 30.01 8.82 -6.12
C ASP A 17 28.92 9.04 -7.18
N HIS A 18 28.66 8.03 -8.02
CA HIS A 18 27.71 8.11 -9.14
C HIS A 18 26.26 7.86 -8.72
N CYS A 19 25.79 8.64 -7.74
CA CYS A 19 24.44 8.55 -7.23
C CYS A 19 23.78 9.92 -7.07
N PHE A 20 22.46 9.94 -7.01
CA PHE A 20 21.68 11.13 -6.71
C PHE A 20 20.61 10.82 -5.65
N ARG A 21 20.19 11.86 -4.93
CA ARG A 21 19.04 11.81 -4.03
C ARG A 21 18.18 13.04 -4.29
N MET A 22 16.92 12.83 -4.63
CA MET A 22 16.01 13.92 -4.98
C MET A 22 14.58 13.63 -4.53
N VAL A 23 13.82 14.70 -4.34
CA VAL A 23 12.38 14.64 -4.01
C VAL A 23 11.61 14.11 -5.22
N LEU A 24 10.61 13.29 -4.90
CA LEU A 24 9.78 12.59 -5.86
C LEU A 24 8.52 13.38 -6.23
N THR A 25 8.15 13.33 -7.51
CA THR A 25 6.88 13.86 -8.03
C THR A 25 6.18 12.84 -8.95
N GLY A 26 4.86 12.88 -8.98
CA GLY A 26 4.06 12.01 -9.85
C GLY A 26 3.87 12.60 -11.24
N ASN A 27 4.09 11.80 -12.29
CA ASN A 27 3.77 12.16 -13.66
C ASN A 27 3.15 10.96 -14.39
N PRO A 28 1.82 10.95 -14.65
CA PRO A 28 1.12 9.82 -15.27
C PRO A 28 1.51 9.60 -16.74
N ASN A 29 2.05 10.62 -17.43
CA ASN A 29 2.45 10.53 -18.83
C ASN A 29 3.83 9.88 -19.04
N LEU A 30 4.52 9.51 -17.95
CA LEU A 30 5.72 8.70 -18.02
C LEU A 30 5.35 7.23 -18.13
N LYS A 31 6.10 6.47 -18.93
CA LYS A 31 5.95 5.01 -18.91
C LYS A 31 6.30 4.47 -17.54
N LEU A 32 5.70 3.35 -17.16
CA LEU A 32 5.96 2.71 -15.87
C LEU A 32 7.43 2.34 -15.66
N SER A 33 8.13 1.93 -16.73
CA SER A 33 9.55 1.59 -16.68
C SER A 33 10.48 2.81 -16.85
N GLU A 34 9.96 4.03 -16.84
CA GLU A 34 10.72 5.27 -17.02
C GLU A 34 10.83 6.08 -15.73
N ILE A 35 11.91 6.85 -15.61
CA ILE A 35 12.12 7.85 -14.57
C ILE A 35 12.52 9.19 -15.19
N GLY A 36 11.77 10.22 -14.83
CA GLY A 36 12.01 11.61 -15.20
C GLY A 36 13.17 12.19 -14.40
N ILE A 37 14.28 12.51 -15.06
CA ILE A 37 15.46 13.13 -14.44
C ILE A 37 15.60 14.58 -14.92
N PRO A 38 15.76 15.56 -14.00
CA PRO A 38 16.05 16.95 -14.35
C PRO A 38 17.29 17.11 -15.24
N CYS A 39 17.20 17.93 -16.29
CA CYS A 39 18.32 18.25 -17.19
C CYS A 39 19.63 18.63 -16.45
N PRO A 40 19.60 19.51 -15.43
CA PRO A 40 20.82 19.90 -14.70
C PRO A 40 21.50 18.74 -13.96
N VAL A 41 20.73 17.71 -13.59
CA VAL A 41 21.23 16.54 -12.86
C VAL A 41 21.78 15.51 -13.86
N ALA A 42 21.09 15.31 -14.98
CA ALA A 42 21.53 14.44 -16.06
C ALA A 42 22.87 14.90 -16.66
N GLU A 43 23.11 16.20 -16.78
CA GLU A 43 24.38 16.76 -17.27
C GLU A 43 25.57 16.50 -16.33
N ARG A 44 25.31 16.49 -15.02
CA ARG A 44 26.33 16.27 -13.97
C ARG A 44 26.66 14.79 -13.79
N LEU A 45 25.67 13.92 -13.91
CA LEU A 45 25.83 12.47 -13.81
C LEU A 45 26.48 11.93 -15.07
N GLN A 46 27.57 11.19 -14.92
CA GLN A 46 28.36 10.67 -16.04
C GLN A 46 28.30 9.14 -16.11
N ILE A 47 28.31 8.63 -17.34
CA ILE A 47 28.42 7.21 -17.66
C ILE A 47 29.71 6.98 -18.44
N ALA A 48 30.47 5.98 -18.02
CA ALA A 48 31.60 5.46 -18.78
C ALA A 48 31.12 4.66 -19.99
N GLU A 49 31.54 5.08 -21.19
CA GLU A 49 31.28 4.36 -22.43
C GLU A 49 32.58 4.21 -23.24
N GLN A 50 32.83 3.01 -23.74
CA GLN A 50 33.99 2.72 -24.57
C GLN A 50 33.70 3.12 -26.01
N LEU A 51 34.63 3.87 -26.62
CA LEU A 51 34.53 4.30 -28.00
C LEU A 51 34.78 3.15 -28.96
N ASN A 52 33.77 2.85 -29.77
CA ASN A 52 33.74 1.83 -30.81
C ASN A 52 33.27 2.46 -32.13
N LYS A 53 33.39 1.73 -33.24
CA LYS A 53 32.96 2.21 -34.56
C LYS A 53 31.47 2.60 -34.62
N TRP A 54 30.63 1.90 -33.86
CA TRP A 54 29.17 2.10 -33.86
C TRP A 54 28.69 3.35 -33.13
N ASN A 55 29.41 3.78 -32.09
CA ASN A 55 29.04 4.93 -31.27
C ASN A 55 29.96 6.14 -31.50
N GLU A 56 30.84 6.05 -32.50
CA GLU A 56 31.87 7.05 -32.78
C GLU A 56 31.28 8.42 -33.07
N GLU A 57 30.32 8.51 -33.98
CA GLU A 57 29.67 9.76 -34.36
C GLU A 57 29.00 10.43 -33.15
N ARG A 58 28.22 9.64 -32.38
CA ARG A 58 27.48 10.12 -31.20
C ARG A 58 28.42 10.61 -30.08
N LEU A 59 29.46 9.83 -29.76
CA LEU A 59 30.40 10.17 -28.70
C LEU A 59 31.32 11.33 -29.11
N LYS A 60 31.79 11.37 -30.35
CA LYS A 60 32.58 12.51 -30.86
C LYS A 60 31.77 13.80 -30.89
N ALA A 61 30.48 13.75 -31.24
CA ALA A 61 29.61 14.91 -31.15
C ALA A 61 29.45 15.41 -29.70
N CYS A 62 29.25 14.50 -28.75
CA CYS A 62 29.18 14.84 -27.33
C CYS A 62 30.49 15.44 -26.80
N CYS A 63 31.63 14.86 -27.19
CA CYS A 63 32.96 15.38 -26.84
C CYS A 63 33.20 16.78 -27.42
N ASN A 64 32.80 17.02 -28.68
CA ASN A 64 32.91 18.33 -29.32
C ASN A 64 32.18 19.41 -28.51
N LEU A 65 30.93 19.15 -28.12
CA LEU A 65 30.15 20.09 -27.32
C LEU A 65 30.86 20.40 -25.99
N ARG A 66 31.34 19.37 -25.29
CA ARG A 66 32.07 19.57 -24.02
C ARG A 66 33.40 20.31 -24.18
N ILE A 67 34.14 20.05 -25.26
CA ILE A 67 35.38 20.77 -25.56
C ILE A 67 35.08 22.24 -25.88
N LEU A 68 33.98 22.54 -26.58
CA LEU A 68 33.56 23.92 -26.83
C LEU A 68 33.15 24.64 -25.54
N GLU A 69 32.46 23.97 -24.63
CA GLU A 69 32.02 24.54 -23.35
C GLU A 69 33.14 24.72 -22.33
N LYS A 70 34.06 23.75 -22.22
CA LYS A 70 35.06 23.67 -21.13
C LYS A 70 36.52 23.77 -21.59
N GLY A 71 36.79 23.77 -22.90
CA GLY A 71 38.14 23.80 -23.48
C GLY A 71 38.92 22.47 -23.40
N GLU A 72 38.48 21.49 -22.60
CA GLU A 72 39.12 20.19 -22.48
C GLU A 72 38.14 19.08 -22.08
N ILE A 73 38.52 17.83 -22.39
CA ILE A 73 37.84 16.62 -21.91
C ILE A 73 38.87 15.61 -21.36
N CYS A 74 38.52 14.94 -20.26
CA CYS A 74 39.32 13.85 -19.69
C CYS A 74 38.79 12.51 -20.20
N VAL A 75 39.69 11.71 -20.78
CA VAL A 75 39.39 10.40 -21.34
C VAL A 75 40.32 9.38 -20.72
N ARG A 76 39.84 8.17 -20.46
CA ARG A 76 40.67 7.10 -19.89
C ARG A 76 41.19 6.19 -21.00
N ARG A 77 42.51 6.16 -21.17
CA ARG A 77 43.25 5.34 -22.16
C ARG A 77 44.16 4.38 -21.42
N GLU A 78 43.97 3.07 -21.63
CA GLU A 78 44.78 2.02 -21.01
C GLU A 78 44.92 2.18 -19.48
N GLY A 79 43.85 2.65 -18.82
CA GLY A 79 43.85 2.89 -17.37
C GLY A 79 44.36 4.26 -16.92
N THR A 80 45.00 5.03 -17.79
CA THR A 80 45.50 6.39 -17.48
C THR A 80 44.50 7.47 -17.92
N LEU A 81 44.41 8.56 -17.17
CA LEU A 81 43.60 9.72 -17.52
C LEU A 81 44.41 10.66 -18.42
N VAL A 82 43.90 10.91 -19.64
CA VAL A 82 44.52 11.79 -20.63
C VAL A 82 43.58 12.97 -20.90
N ARG A 83 44.13 14.18 -20.86
CA ARG A 83 43.41 15.41 -21.22
C ARG A 83 43.50 15.65 -22.73
N ILE A 84 42.35 15.91 -23.34
CA ILE A 84 42.21 16.09 -24.78
C ILE A 84 41.56 17.45 -25.04
N HIS A 85 42.22 18.25 -25.89
CA HIS A 85 41.74 19.57 -26.32
C HIS A 85 41.15 19.58 -27.74
N HIS A 86 41.44 18.55 -28.54
CA HIS A 86 40.97 18.43 -29.92
C HIS A 86 40.41 17.03 -30.17
N ASN A 87 39.25 16.96 -30.83
CA ASN A 87 38.54 15.71 -31.06
C ASN A 87 39.33 14.68 -31.88
N GLU A 88 40.23 15.14 -32.76
CA GLU A 88 41.12 14.28 -33.55
C GLU A 88 42.05 13.40 -32.71
N LYS A 89 42.31 13.77 -31.45
CA LYS A 89 43.18 13.00 -30.54
C LYS A 89 42.47 11.84 -29.84
N ILE A 90 41.15 11.73 -29.98
CA ILE A 90 40.35 10.63 -29.43
C ILE A 90 40.54 9.39 -30.31
N ARG A 91 40.84 8.24 -29.68
CA ARG A 91 41.15 6.97 -30.35
C ARG A 91 40.11 5.91 -30.01
N LEU A 92 39.89 4.98 -30.94
CA LEU A 92 39.08 3.80 -30.66
C LEU A 92 39.63 3.04 -29.44
N GLY A 93 38.74 2.56 -28.58
CA GLY A 93 39.08 1.91 -27.32
C GLY A 93 39.19 2.85 -26.11
N ASP A 94 39.21 4.17 -26.32
CA ASP A 94 39.16 5.16 -25.26
C ASP A 94 37.84 5.10 -24.47
N ILE A 95 37.89 5.26 -23.14
CA ILE A 95 36.70 5.35 -22.28
C ILE A 95 36.34 6.82 -22.07
N ILE A 96 35.16 7.20 -22.53
CA ILE A 96 34.63 8.56 -22.48
C ILE A 96 33.53 8.62 -21.43
N TYR A 97 33.56 9.67 -20.60
CA TYR A 97 32.54 9.95 -19.60
C TYR A 97 31.52 10.95 -20.16
N ARG A 98 30.42 10.42 -20.70
CA ARG A 98 29.33 11.22 -21.27
C ARG A 98 28.25 11.50 -20.22
N PRO A 99 27.43 12.56 -20.36
CA PRO A 99 26.28 12.77 -19.49
C PRO A 99 25.21 11.68 -19.67
N LEU A 100 24.30 11.63 -18.71
CA LEU A 100 23.14 10.74 -18.71
C LEU A 100 22.13 11.19 -19.79
N ASN A 101 21.65 10.26 -20.60
CA ASN A 101 20.75 10.52 -21.72
C ASN A 101 19.47 9.67 -21.62
N ASN A 102 18.47 10.01 -22.45
CA ASN A 102 17.26 9.21 -22.61
C ASN A 102 17.60 7.76 -22.96
N GLY A 103 16.94 6.81 -22.30
CA GLY A 103 17.12 5.38 -22.51
C GLY A 103 18.16 4.72 -21.59
N ASP A 104 19.02 5.49 -20.92
CA ASP A 104 20.01 4.94 -19.99
C ASP A 104 19.33 4.25 -18.80
N ILE A 105 19.95 3.19 -18.27
CA ILE A 105 19.39 2.45 -17.13
C ILE A 105 19.98 3.00 -15.84
N VAL A 106 19.12 3.24 -14.85
CA VAL A 106 19.51 3.63 -13.48
C VAL A 106 18.82 2.71 -12.47
N LEU A 107 19.51 2.39 -11.39
CA LEU A 107 18.94 1.64 -10.28
C LEU A 107 18.35 2.62 -9.28
N ILE A 108 17.08 2.46 -8.95
CA ILE A 108 16.35 3.33 -8.04
C ILE A 108 16.02 2.59 -6.75
N ASN A 109 16.17 3.30 -5.63
CA ASN A 109 15.86 2.80 -4.29
C ASN A 109 15.06 3.83 -3.49
N ARG A 110 14.09 3.35 -2.71
CA ARG A 110 13.46 4.10 -1.63
C ARG A 110 13.77 3.45 -0.28
N PRO A 111 14.62 4.06 0.56
CA PRO A 111 14.85 3.57 1.92
C PRO A 111 13.62 3.78 2.83
N PRO A 112 13.35 2.87 3.79
CA PRO A 112 14.09 1.64 4.09
C PRO A 112 13.78 0.50 3.10
N SER A 113 14.82 -0.18 2.63
CA SER A 113 14.69 -1.29 1.68
C SER A 113 14.39 -2.60 2.43
N ILE A 114 13.11 -2.97 2.53
CA ILE A 114 12.64 -4.13 3.30
C ILE A 114 12.49 -5.37 2.42
N HIS A 115 12.19 -5.19 1.13
CA HIS A 115 11.98 -6.28 0.18
C HIS A 115 12.73 -6.00 -1.14
N GLN A 116 12.84 -7.02 -1.99
CA GLN A 116 13.58 -6.92 -3.26
C GLN A 116 13.07 -5.78 -4.17
N HIS A 117 11.75 -5.54 -4.17
CA HIS A 117 11.11 -4.54 -5.01
C HIS A 117 11.34 -3.10 -4.57
N SER A 118 12.06 -2.87 -3.46
CA SER A 118 12.53 -1.53 -3.10
C SER A 118 13.66 -1.08 -4.04
N PHE A 119 14.23 -2.00 -4.84
CA PHE A 119 15.24 -1.75 -5.85
C PHE A 119 14.72 -2.11 -7.24
N ILE A 120 14.53 -1.11 -8.10
CA ILE A 120 14.03 -1.29 -9.46
C ILE A 120 14.92 -0.54 -10.44
N ALA A 121 15.29 -1.22 -11.52
CA ALA A 121 15.99 -0.60 -12.64
C ALA A 121 14.97 0.08 -13.57
N LEU A 122 15.15 1.38 -13.79
CA LEU A 122 14.31 2.21 -14.64
C LEU A 122 15.12 2.86 -15.76
N SER A 123 14.46 3.14 -16.88
CA SER A 123 15.02 3.87 -18.02
C SER A 123 14.89 5.37 -17.81
N VAL A 124 15.94 6.11 -18.09
CA VAL A 124 15.98 7.55 -17.90
C VAL A 124 15.22 8.26 -19.01
N LYS A 125 14.41 9.24 -18.61
CA LYS A 125 13.86 10.27 -19.48
C LYS A 125 14.26 11.63 -18.93
N VAL A 126 15.11 12.33 -19.66
CA VAL A 126 15.56 13.68 -19.31
C VAL A 126 14.40 14.64 -19.55
N LEU A 127 14.00 15.34 -18.48
CA LEU A 127 12.90 16.29 -18.50
C LEU A 127 13.43 17.72 -18.34
N PRO A 128 12.77 18.72 -18.97
CA PRO A 128 13.14 20.14 -18.84
C PRO A 128 12.65 20.73 -17.51
N VAL A 129 12.87 20.00 -16.42
CA VAL A 129 12.58 20.43 -15.04
C VAL A 129 13.88 20.60 -14.29
N SER A 130 13.85 21.38 -13.21
CA SER A 130 15.05 21.76 -12.46
C SER A 130 15.22 21.04 -11.12
N SER A 131 14.14 20.63 -10.45
CA SER A 131 14.19 20.43 -8.99
C SER A 131 13.75 19.05 -8.46
N SER A 132 13.06 18.23 -9.23
CA SER A 132 12.49 16.97 -8.73
C SER A 132 12.56 15.85 -9.76
N VAL A 133 12.64 14.62 -9.25
CA VAL A 133 12.55 13.42 -10.07
C VAL A 133 11.10 13.05 -10.23
N SER A 134 10.69 12.63 -11.42
CA SER A 134 9.31 12.24 -11.70
C SER A 134 9.19 10.75 -11.99
N ILE A 135 8.16 10.09 -11.47
CA ILE A 135 7.84 8.69 -11.80
C ILE A 135 6.34 8.56 -12.11
N ASN A 136 5.95 7.48 -12.76
CA ASN A 136 4.55 7.15 -12.90
C ASN A 136 3.92 6.80 -11.53
N PRO A 137 2.79 7.39 -11.11
CA PRO A 137 2.16 7.10 -9.82
C PRO A 137 1.87 5.62 -9.52
N LEU A 138 1.65 4.79 -10.54
CA LEU A 138 1.39 3.36 -10.36
C LEU A 138 2.60 2.60 -9.80
N ILE A 139 3.83 3.09 -10.05
CA ILE A 139 5.06 2.47 -9.52
C ILE A 139 5.34 2.86 -8.05
N CYS A 140 4.51 3.70 -7.43
CA CYS A 140 4.68 4.04 -6.02
C CYS A 140 4.44 2.84 -5.08
N SER A 141 3.58 1.91 -5.49
CA SER A 141 3.24 0.69 -4.74
C SER A 141 4.47 -0.12 -4.29
N PRO A 142 5.38 -0.55 -5.20
CA PRO A 142 6.59 -1.25 -4.79
C PRO A 142 7.55 -0.42 -3.96
N PHE A 143 7.68 0.89 -4.20
CA PHE A 143 8.52 1.72 -3.35
C PHE A 143 7.89 2.01 -1.98
N ARG A 144 6.62 1.64 -1.79
CA ARG A 144 5.77 2.05 -0.66
C ARG A 144 5.83 3.55 -0.39
N GLY A 145 6.00 4.32 -1.47
CA GLY A 145 6.21 5.76 -1.42
C GLY A 145 4.98 6.54 -1.79
N ASP A 146 4.98 7.81 -1.41
CA ASP A 146 4.01 8.79 -1.85
C ASP A 146 4.72 10.06 -2.32
N PHE A 147 3.98 11.17 -2.44
CA PHE A 147 4.47 12.43 -2.97
C PHE A 147 4.43 13.55 -1.92
N ASP A 148 4.53 13.21 -0.62
CA ASP A 148 4.44 14.18 0.48
C ASP A 148 5.79 14.85 0.85
N GLY A 149 6.87 14.51 0.15
CA GLY A 149 8.24 14.91 0.47
C GLY A 149 9.26 13.77 0.38
N ASP A 150 8.78 12.57 0.08
CA ASP A 150 9.60 11.39 -0.19
C ASP A 150 10.76 11.63 -1.15
N CYS A 151 11.90 10.98 -0.86
CA CYS A 151 13.11 11.08 -1.64
C CYS A 151 13.54 9.72 -2.19
N LEU A 152 13.82 9.67 -3.49
CA LEU A 152 14.42 8.49 -4.13
C LEU A 152 15.93 8.63 -4.23
N HIS A 153 16.61 7.49 -4.12
CA HIS A 153 18.06 7.36 -4.28
C HIS A 153 18.31 6.64 -5.59
N GLY A 154 19.03 7.28 -6.52
CA GLY A 154 19.39 6.68 -7.80
C GLY A 154 20.87 6.39 -7.91
N TYR A 155 21.21 5.27 -8.53
CA TYR A 155 22.58 4.82 -8.76
C TYR A 155 22.80 4.60 -10.26
N VAL A 156 23.84 5.23 -10.80
CA VAL A 156 24.17 5.17 -12.23
C VAL A 156 25.22 4.08 -12.48
N PRO A 157 24.86 2.95 -13.12
CA PRO A 157 25.79 1.85 -13.39
C PRO A 157 26.85 2.27 -14.40
N GLN A 158 28.13 2.08 -14.04
CA GLN A 158 29.26 2.47 -14.90
C GLN A 158 29.67 1.37 -15.89
N SER A 159 29.60 0.11 -15.49
CA SER A 159 30.00 -1.01 -16.36
C SER A 159 28.87 -1.45 -17.29
N ILE A 160 29.23 -2.02 -18.44
CA ILE A 160 28.24 -2.64 -19.35
C ILE A 160 27.60 -3.86 -18.69
N ASN A 161 28.40 -4.70 -18.03
CA ASN A 161 27.92 -5.91 -17.37
C ASN A 161 26.85 -5.59 -16.32
N THR A 162 27.07 -4.56 -15.49
CA THR A 162 26.09 -4.12 -14.49
C THR A 162 24.82 -3.56 -15.13
N ARG A 163 24.93 -2.86 -16.28
CA ARG A 163 23.73 -2.39 -17.00
C ARG A 163 22.88 -3.56 -17.50
N VAL A 164 23.52 -4.60 -18.04
CA VAL A 164 22.85 -5.81 -18.51
C VAL A 164 22.24 -6.58 -17.34
N GLU A 165 22.98 -6.71 -16.23
CA GLU A 165 22.50 -7.34 -15.00
C GLU A 165 21.24 -6.64 -14.47
N LEU A 166 21.25 -5.31 -14.42
CA LEU A 166 20.10 -4.53 -13.98
C LEU A 166 18.91 -4.66 -14.93
N SER A 167 19.11 -4.66 -16.25
CA SER A 167 18.00 -4.84 -17.20
C SER A 167 17.38 -6.22 -17.14
N GLU A 168 18.19 -7.27 -16.93
CA GLU A 168 17.70 -8.65 -16.98
C GLU A 168 17.17 -9.18 -15.66
N LEU A 169 17.70 -8.70 -14.52
CA LEU A 169 17.31 -9.20 -13.20
C LEU A 169 16.40 -8.24 -12.42
N VAL A 170 16.64 -6.94 -12.52
CA VAL A 170 16.07 -5.93 -11.60
C VAL A 170 15.13 -4.95 -12.32
N SER A 171 14.88 -5.15 -13.62
CA SER A 171 13.93 -4.31 -14.34
C SER A 171 12.50 -4.55 -13.87
N LEU A 172 11.65 -3.52 -14.01
CA LEU A 172 10.25 -3.58 -13.60
C LEU A 172 9.49 -4.76 -14.26
N ASN A 173 9.78 -5.02 -15.54
CA ASN A 173 9.20 -6.14 -16.30
C ASN A 173 9.48 -7.51 -15.68
N ARG A 174 10.60 -7.65 -14.97
CA ARG A 174 11.03 -8.90 -14.34
C ARG A 174 10.52 -9.04 -12.90
N GLN A 175 10.07 -7.94 -12.29
CA GLN A 175 9.61 -7.88 -10.90
C GLN A 175 8.08 -7.73 -10.76
N LEU A 176 7.30 -7.99 -11.83
CA LEU A 176 5.83 -7.84 -11.81
C LEU A 176 5.11 -8.74 -10.80
N ILE A 177 5.73 -9.84 -10.39
CA ILE A 177 5.20 -10.77 -9.38
C ILE A 177 6.06 -10.69 -8.14
N ASN A 178 5.44 -10.53 -6.97
CA ASN A 178 6.11 -10.69 -5.71
C ASN A 178 6.32 -12.18 -5.42
N GLY A 179 7.57 -12.65 -5.50
CA GLY A 179 7.91 -14.05 -5.20
C GLY A 179 7.61 -14.49 -3.76
N GLN A 180 7.34 -13.55 -2.84
CA GLN A 180 7.02 -13.85 -1.43
C GLN A 180 5.52 -14.15 -1.25
N SER A 181 4.64 -13.29 -1.77
CA SER A 181 3.19 -13.44 -1.63
C SER A 181 2.52 -14.13 -2.82
N GLY A 182 3.22 -14.26 -3.95
CA GLY A 182 2.65 -14.72 -5.22
C GLY A 182 1.74 -13.70 -5.91
N ARG A 183 1.57 -12.51 -5.34
CA ARG A 183 0.70 -11.45 -5.86
C ARG A 183 1.39 -10.58 -6.89
N ASN A 184 0.61 -9.91 -7.73
CA ASN A 184 1.12 -8.91 -8.66
C ASN A 184 1.56 -7.63 -7.91
N LEU A 185 2.66 -7.06 -8.36
CA LEU A 185 3.26 -5.86 -7.77
C LEU A 185 2.51 -4.57 -8.14
N LEU A 186 2.00 -4.52 -9.37
CA LEU A 186 1.36 -3.37 -9.97
C LEU A 186 -0.10 -3.67 -10.27
N SER A 187 -0.96 -2.70 -9.98
CA SER A 187 -2.38 -2.67 -10.33
C SER A 187 -2.78 -1.22 -10.55
N LEU A 188 -3.97 -0.99 -11.11
CA LEU A 188 -4.54 0.37 -11.18
C LEU A 188 -4.81 0.89 -9.76
N SER A 189 -4.44 2.14 -9.50
CA SER A 189 -4.58 2.78 -8.20
C SER A 189 -5.10 4.21 -8.31
N HIS A 190 -5.55 4.76 -7.18
CA HIS A 190 -6.01 6.15 -7.07
C HIS A 190 -7.01 6.54 -8.16
N ASP A 191 -6.71 7.59 -8.92
CA ASP A 191 -7.61 8.16 -9.92
C ASP A 191 -7.92 7.18 -11.05
N SER A 192 -6.92 6.43 -11.51
CA SER A 192 -7.10 5.42 -12.56
C SER A 192 -8.07 4.31 -12.13
N LEU A 193 -8.04 3.90 -10.86
CA LEU A 193 -8.96 2.89 -10.33
C LEU A 193 -10.38 3.44 -10.16
N SER A 194 -10.52 4.69 -9.67
CA SER A 194 -11.82 5.38 -9.60
C SER A 194 -12.44 5.54 -10.98
N ALA A 195 -11.65 5.95 -11.97
CA ALA A 195 -12.07 6.07 -13.35
C ALA A 195 -12.48 4.72 -13.95
N ALA A 196 -11.69 3.65 -13.74
CA ALA A 196 -12.03 2.31 -14.23
C ALA A 196 -13.37 1.81 -13.66
N TYR A 197 -13.63 2.08 -12.38
CA TYR A 197 -14.91 1.76 -11.75
C TYR A 197 -16.07 2.55 -12.37
N LEU A 198 -15.90 3.87 -12.55
CA LEU A 198 -16.95 4.73 -13.09
C LEU A 198 -17.24 4.45 -14.57
N VAL A 199 -16.21 4.22 -15.40
CA VAL A 199 -16.34 3.91 -16.84
C VAL A 199 -17.08 2.59 -17.07
N ASN A 200 -16.80 1.58 -16.24
CA ASN A 200 -17.47 0.28 -16.34
C ASN A 200 -18.85 0.24 -15.66
N GLY A 201 -19.30 1.36 -15.07
CA GLY A 201 -20.63 1.51 -14.53
C GLY A 201 -21.72 1.38 -15.60
N ASP A 202 -22.88 0.87 -15.19
CA ASP A 202 -24.01 0.73 -16.10
C ASP A 202 -24.57 2.11 -16.49
N GLY A 203 -24.88 2.28 -17.78
CA GLY A 203 -25.44 3.53 -18.32
C GLY A 203 -24.41 4.58 -18.74
N VAL A 204 -23.10 4.29 -18.69
CA VAL A 204 -22.08 5.19 -19.25
C VAL A 204 -22.07 5.13 -20.77
N LEU A 205 -22.36 6.26 -21.39
CA LEU A 205 -22.48 6.47 -22.83
C LEU A 205 -21.47 7.53 -23.28
N LEU A 206 -20.80 7.27 -24.40
CA LEU A 206 -19.77 8.13 -24.99
C LEU A 206 -20.20 8.58 -26.38
N ASN A 207 -20.13 9.89 -26.61
CA ASN A 207 -20.38 10.49 -27.92
C ASN A 207 -19.21 10.25 -28.88
N LEU A 208 -19.45 10.44 -30.19
CA LEU A 208 -18.41 10.29 -31.22
C LEU A 208 -17.14 11.10 -30.91
N TYR A 209 -17.28 12.36 -30.50
CA TYR A 209 -16.13 13.24 -30.22
C TYR A 209 -15.33 12.79 -29.00
N GLU A 210 -16.01 12.39 -27.92
CA GLU A 210 -15.38 11.87 -26.71
C GLU A 210 -14.65 10.56 -27.01
N MET A 211 -15.28 9.68 -27.80
CA MET A 211 -14.70 8.42 -28.21
C MET A 211 -13.45 8.64 -29.08
N GLN A 212 -13.50 9.55 -30.05
CA GLN A 212 -12.35 9.90 -30.90
C GLN A 212 -11.18 10.47 -30.10
N GLN A 213 -11.44 11.32 -29.11
CA GLN A 213 -10.42 11.86 -28.23
C GLN A 213 -9.73 10.74 -27.43
N LEU A 214 -10.52 9.84 -26.84
CA LEU A 214 -9.98 8.74 -26.01
C LEU A 214 -9.27 7.67 -26.86
N GLU A 215 -9.76 7.42 -28.08
CA GLU A 215 -9.14 6.48 -29.02
C GLU A 215 -7.70 6.87 -29.37
N MET A 216 -7.33 8.16 -29.32
CA MET A 216 -5.95 8.61 -29.56
C MET A 216 -4.93 8.00 -28.60
N PHE A 217 -5.37 7.57 -27.41
CA PHE A 217 -4.53 6.96 -26.37
C PHE A 217 -4.68 5.43 -26.32
N CYS A 218 -5.60 4.85 -27.10
CA CYS A 218 -5.83 3.42 -27.12
C CYS A 218 -4.87 2.70 -28.10
N PRO A 219 -4.41 1.49 -27.76
CA PRO A 219 -3.56 0.70 -28.66
C PRO A 219 -4.34 0.05 -29.82
N ASN A 220 -5.61 -0.28 -29.59
CA ASN A 220 -6.47 -0.98 -30.55
C ASN A 220 -7.49 -0.05 -31.21
N ARG A 221 -7.96 -0.44 -32.40
CA ARG A 221 -9.00 0.30 -33.14
C ARG A 221 -10.36 0.22 -32.45
N SER A 222 -11.13 1.28 -32.58
CA SER A 222 -12.49 1.35 -32.04
C SER A 222 -13.43 0.29 -32.64
N PRO A 223 -14.26 -0.37 -31.80
CA PRO A 223 -15.33 -1.23 -32.29
C PRO A 223 -16.49 -0.39 -32.86
N SER A 224 -17.41 -1.04 -33.58
CA SER A 224 -18.65 -0.41 -33.99
C SER A 224 -19.47 0.04 -32.77
N PRO A 225 -20.16 1.18 -32.84
CA PRO A 225 -20.95 1.71 -31.72
C PRO A 225 -22.00 0.69 -31.29
N ALA A 226 -22.14 0.49 -29.97
CA ALA A 226 -23.17 -0.40 -29.42
C ALA A 226 -24.59 0.06 -29.80
N ILE A 227 -24.81 1.37 -29.86
CA ILE A 227 -26.11 1.97 -30.17
C ILE A 227 -25.98 2.80 -31.44
N ILE A 228 -26.50 2.27 -32.54
CA ILE A 228 -26.44 2.93 -33.87
C ILE A 228 -27.64 3.86 -34.07
N LYS A 229 -28.83 3.47 -33.59
CA LYS A 229 -30.08 4.24 -33.72
C LYS A 229 -30.86 4.16 -32.41
N ALA A 230 -31.14 5.30 -31.79
CA ALA A 230 -32.06 5.39 -30.68
C ALA A 230 -32.95 6.64 -30.84
N PRO A 231 -34.23 6.58 -30.46
CA PRO A 231 -35.20 7.67 -30.71
C PRO A 231 -34.85 8.99 -30.01
N LEU A 232 -34.03 8.94 -28.95
CA LEU A 232 -33.59 10.10 -28.16
C LEU A 232 -32.17 10.58 -28.53
N LEU A 233 -31.44 9.83 -29.37
CA LEU A 233 -30.04 10.11 -29.70
C LEU A 233 -29.90 10.36 -31.21
N SER A 234 -29.39 11.53 -31.58
CA SER A 234 -29.16 11.90 -32.98
C SER A 234 -27.91 11.24 -33.58
N ASN A 235 -26.98 10.80 -32.74
CA ASN A 235 -25.67 10.28 -33.12
C ASN A 235 -25.43 8.87 -32.57
N PRO A 236 -24.56 8.07 -33.20
CA PRO A 236 -24.13 6.77 -32.65
C PRO A 236 -23.37 6.96 -31.34
N VAL A 237 -23.54 6.00 -30.43
CA VAL A 237 -23.01 6.07 -29.06
C VAL A 237 -22.29 4.77 -28.70
N TRP A 238 -21.17 4.91 -28.01
CA TRP A 238 -20.37 3.81 -27.47
C TRP A 238 -20.62 3.66 -25.97
N THR A 239 -20.41 2.45 -25.44
CA THR A 239 -20.47 2.23 -23.99
C THR A 239 -19.09 2.35 -23.36
N GLY A 240 -19.04 2.68 -22.07
CA GLY A 240 -17.78 2.66 -21.33
C GLY A 240 -17.09 1.29 -21.34
N LYS A 241 -17.86 0.20 -21.34
CA LYS A 241 -17.35 -1.19 -21.47
C LYS A 241 -16.67 -1.44 -22.83
N GLN A 242 -17.18 -0.85 -23.92
CA GLN A 242 -16.54 -0.91 -25.24
C GLN A 242 -15.21 -0.16 -25.26
N LEU A 243 -15.16 1.03 -24.67
CA LEU A 243 -13.92 1.78 -24.52
C LEU A 243 -12.89 0.99 -23.71
N PHE A 244 -13.31 0.43 -22.57
CA PHE A 244 -12.42 -0.35 -21.72
C PHE A 244 -11.89 -1.60 -22.44
N SER A 245 -12.71 -2.22 -23.30
CA SER A 245 -12.32 -3.37 -24.12
C SER A 245 -11.18 -3.04 -25.10
N MET A 246 -11.10 -1.80 -25.60
CA MET A 246 -10.02 -1.40 -26.51
C MET A 246 -8.64 -1.40 -25.86
N LEU A 247 -8.57 -1.36 -24.53
CA LEU A 247 -7.31 -1.40 -23.79
C LEU A 247 -6.73 -2.82 -23.77
N PHE A 248 -7.56 -3.86 -23.82
CA PHE A 248 -7.10 -5.23 -23.65
C PHE A 248 -6.33 -5.76 -24.86
N PRO A 249 -5.30 -6.60 -24.64
CA PRO A 249 -4.74 -7.42 -25.71
C PRO A 249 -5.82 -8.34 -26.32
N PRO A 250 -5.85 -8.53 -27.65
CA PRO A 250 -6.86 -9.35 -28.33
C PRO A 250 -6.79 -10.85 -27.96
N GLU A 251 -5.68 -11.29 -27.37
CA GLU A 251 -5.45 -12.68 -26.95
C GLU A 251 -5.91 -12.96 -25.51
N LEU A 252 -6.47 -11.97 -24.82
CA LEU A 252 -6.82 -12.09 -23.41
C LEU A 252 -8.18 -12.75 -23.22
N ASP A 253 -8.16 -13.91 -22.55
CA ASP A 253 -9.32 -14.53 -21.95
C ASP A 253 -9.22 -14.47 -20.42
N TYR A 254 -10.30 -14.03 -19.76
CA TYR A 254 -10.37 -13.91 -18.31
C TYR A 254 -11.79 -14.14 -17.80
N GLY A 255 -11.92 -14.89 -16.71
CA GLY A 255 -13.18 -15.14 -16.02
C GLY A 255 -13.01 -14.97 -14.51
N PHE A 256 -13.86 -14.16 -13.89
CA PHE A 256 -13.86 -13.94 -12.44
C PHE A 256 -15.23 -14.23 -11.85
N SER A 257 -15.36 -15.41 -11.23
CA SER A 257 -16.61 -15.93 -10.68
C SER A 257 -17.26 -15.06 -9.59
N PRO A 258 -16.53 -14.33 -8.72
CA PRO A 258 -17.18 -13.53 -7.68
C PRO A 258 -17.96 -12.31 -8.19
N SER A 259 -17.72 -11.86 -9.42
CA SER A 259 -18.38 -10.67 -10.00
C SER A 259 -18.86 -10.90 -11.44
N ASP A 260 -19.02 -12.16 -11.85
CA ASP A 260 -19.43 -12.59 -13.20
C ASP A 260 -18.75 -11.80 -14.33
N VAL A 261 -17.46 -11.45 -14.15
CA VAL A 261 -16.70 -10.72 -15.16
C VAL A 261 -16.16 -11.72 -16.16
N VAL A 262 -16.49 -11.52 -17.44
CA VAL A 262 -16.04 -12.37 -18.54
C VAL A 262 -15.44 -11.49 -19.64
N ILE A 263 -14.16 -11.73 -19.90
CA ILE A 263 -13.41 -11.17 -21.03
C ILE A 263 -13.10 -12.33 -21.97
N ARG A 264 -13.45 -12.18 -23.24
CA ARG A 264 -13.06 -13.14 -24.30
C ARG A 264 -12.49 -12.41 -25.49
N ASN A 265 -11.39 -12.90 -26.03
CA ASN A 265 -10.69 -12.28 -27.17
C ASN A 265 -10.45 -10.77 -26.98
N GLY A 266 -10.13 -10.35 -25.74
CA GLY A 266 -9.94 -8.93 -25.40
C GLY A 266 -11.22 -8.08 -25.35
N GLU A 267 -12.41 -8.67 -25.43
CA GLU A 267 -13.69 -7.94 -25.30
C GLU A 267 -14.35 -8.22 -23.94
N LEU A 268 -14.75 -7.16 -23.23
CA LEU A 268 -15.48 -7.25 -21.97
C LEU A 268 -16.96 -7.50 -22.25
N ILE A 269 -17.41 -8.74 -22.05
CA ILE A 269 -18.79 -9.17 -22.34
C ILE A 269 -19.69 -8.83 -21.16
N THR A 270 -19.30 -9.26 -19.96
CA THR A 270 -20.05 -9.03 -18.73
C THR A 270 -19.15 -8.46 -17.66
N SER A 271 -19.70 -7.53 -16.89
CA SER A 271 -19.08 -7.01 -15.67
C SER A 271 -20.20 -6.67 -14.69
N SER A 272 -20.25 -7.34 -13.54
CA SER A 272 -21.11 -6.89 -12.45
C SER A 272 -20.51 -5.63 -11.81
N GLU A 273 -21.33 -4.88 -11.06
CA GLU A 273 -20.86 -3.73 -10.28
C GLU A 273 -19.76 -4.16 -9.30
N GLY A 274 -18.51 -3.78 -9.59
CA GLY A 274 -17.38 -4.16 -8.75
C GLY A 274 -16.03 -3.84 -9.37
N SER A 275 -15.13 -3.32 -8.55
CA SER A 275 -13.73 -3.03 -8.90
C SER A 275 -12.77 -4.08 -8.34
N SER A 276 -13.27 -5.15 -7.71
CA SER A 276 -12.45 -6.17 -7.04
C SER A 276 -11.44 -6.84 -7.98
N TRP A 277 -11.84 -7.13 -9.21
CA TRP A 277 -10.99 -7.72 -10.25
C TRP A 277 -9.90 -6.78 -10.78
N PHE A 278 -9.98 -5.48 -10.50
CA PHE A 278 -8.92 -4.48 -10.74
C PHE A 278 -7.98 -4.27 -9.55
N ARG A 279 -8.31 -4.81 -8.38
CA ARG A 279 -7.47 -4.64 -7.19
C ARG A 279 -6.42 -5.74 -7.11
N ASP A 280 -5.43 -5.54 -6.26
CA ASP A 280 -4.51 -6.59 -5.82
C ASP A 280 -5.28 -7.59 -4.94
N ALA A 281 -5.90 -8.58 -5.59
CA ALA A 281 -6.68 -9.65 -5.00
C ALA A 281 -6.38 -10.95 -5.76
N ASP A 282 -6.60 -12.10 -5.11
CA ASP A 282 -6.28 -13.40 -5.70
C ASP A 282 -7.12 -13.64 -6.96
N GLY A 283 -6.48 -14.04 -8.07
CA GLY A 283 -7.15 -14.26 -9.35
C GLY A 283 -7.58 -12.98 -10.08
N ASN A 284 -6.95 -11.84 -9.81
CA ASN A 284 -7.24 -10.59 -10.50
C ASN A 284 -6.86 -10.60 -11.99
N LEU A 285 -7.31 -9.57 -12.71
CA LEU A 285 -7.02 -9.35 -14.12
C LEU A 285 -5.51 -9.33 -14.42
N PHE A 286 -4.72 -8.69 -13.54
CA PHE A 286 -3.29 -8.52 -13.74
C PHE A 286 -2.53 -9.83 -13.68
N GLU A 287 -2.92 -10.75 -12.79
CA GLU A 287 -2.36 -12.09 -12.73
C GLU A 287 -2.61 -12.85 -14.04
N SER A 288 -3.82 -12.73 -14.61
CA SER A 288 -4.14 -13.32 -15.93
C SER A 288 -3.33 -12.68 -17.06
N LEU A 289 -3.19 -11.35 -17.06
CA LEU A 289 -2.37 -10.63 -18.03
C LEU A 289 -0.89 -11.03 -17.95
N ILE A 290 -0.35 -11.23 -16.74
CA ILE A 290 1.03 -11.71 -16.56
C ILE A 290 1.16 -13.18 -16.99
N LYS A 291 0.12 -14.00 -16.90
CA LYS A 291 0.18 -15.38 -17.42
C LYS A 291 0.17 -15.42 -18.94
N ASN A 292 -0.80 -14.73 -19.54
CA ASN A 292 -1.12 -14.87 -20.96
C ASN A 292 -0.33 -13.89 -21.84
N CYS A 293 0.08 -12.73 -21.31
CA CYS A 293 0.58 -11.59 -22.10
C CYS A 293 1.75 -10.83 -21.43
N ARG A 294 2.79 -11.53 -20.95
CA ARG A 294 3.91 -10.94 -20.16
C ARG A 294 4.57 -9.68 -20.73
N GLY A 295 4.67 -9.57 -22.05
CA GLY A 295 5.29 -8.41 -22.69
C GLY A 295 4.40 -7.17 -22.76
N LYS A 296 3.08 -7.34 -22.67
CA LYS A 296 2.08 -6.28 -22.91
C LYS A 296 1.52 -5.68 -21.62
N VAL A 297 1.92 -6.18 -20.44
CA VAL A 297 1.32 -5.78 -19.15
C VAL A 297 1.61 -4.32 -18.81
N LEU A 298 2.87 -3.88 -18.95
CA LEU A 298 3.21 -2.48 -18.69
C LEU A 298 2.58 -1.54 -19.73
N ASP A 299 2.52 -1.95 -20.99
CA ASP A 299 1.86 -1.18 -22.05
C ASP A 299 0.35 -1.05 -21.79
N PHE A 300 -0.29 -2.13 -21.33
CA PHE A 300 -1.69 -2.11 -20.89
C PHE A 300 -1.90 -1.13 -19.74
N LEU A 301 -1.10 -1.24 -18.66
CA LEU A 301 -1.23 -0.35 -17.50
C LEU A 301 -1.03 1.12 -17.88
N HIS A 302 -0.07 1.40 -18.74
CA HIS A 302 0.21 2.75 -19.21
C HIS A 302 -0.94 3.30 -20.07
N GLY A 303 -1.38 2.56 -21.10
CA GLY A 303 -2.49 2.99 -21.96
C GLY A 303 -3.81 3.09 -21.20
N ALA A 304 -4.08 2.16 -20.28
CA ALA A 304 -5.23 2.23 -19.41
C ALA A 304 -5.19 3.48 -18.52
N GLN A 305 -4.05 3.78 -17.91
CA GLN A 305 -3.91 4.99 -17.09
C GLN A 305 -4.12 6.27 -17.91
N GLU A 306 -3.55 6.37 -19.11
CA GLU A 306 -3.72 7.56 -19.96
C GLU A 306 -5.19 7.78 -20.34
N VAL A 307 -5.85 6.75 -20.86
CA VAL A 307 -7.28 6.82 -21.25
C VAL A 307 -8.18 7.13 -20.07
N LEU A 308 -7.97 6.47 -18.94
CA LEU A 308 -8.80 6.63 -17.75
C LEU A 308 -8.60 8.00 -17.08
N CYS A 309 -7.37 8.50 -17.02
CA CYS A 309 -7.09 9.83 -16.50
C CYS A 309 -7.64 10.92 -17.43
N GLU A 310 -7.56 10.75 -18.75
CA GLU A 310 -8.15 11.69 -19.71
C GLU A 310 -9.69 11.70 -19.59
N TRP A 311 -10.31 10.53 -19.49
CA TRP A 311 -11.76 10.42 -19.26
C TRP A 311 -12.18 11.09 -17.95
N LEU A 312 -11.44 10.86 -16.87
CA LEU A 312 -11.70 11.48 -15.58
C LEU A 312 -11.50 13.00 -15.62
N SER A 313 -10.55 13.49 -16.43
CA SER A 313 -10.32 14.92 -16.64
C SER A 313 -11.46 15.59 -17.39
N MET A 314 -12.06 14.90 -18.38
CA MET A 314 -13.24 15.38 -19.10
C MET A 314 -14.49 15.40 -18.21
N ARG A 315 -14.71 14.36 -17.40
CA ARG A 315 -15.86 14.25 -16.49
C ARG A 315 -15.75 15.17 -15.28
N GLY A 316 -14.55 15.25 -14.70
CA GLY A 316 -14.30 15.81 -13.39
C GLY A 316 -14.75 14.87 -12.25
N MET A 317 -13.99 14.86 -11.16
CA MET A 317 -14.37 14.21 -9.91
C MET A 317 -13.84 15.04 -8.74
N SER A 318 -14.72 15.38 -7.80
CA SER A 318 -14.36 16.12 -6.60
C SER A 318 -15.08 15.53 -5.40
N VAL A 319 -14.45 15.67 -4.24
CA VAL A 319 -15.04 15.32 -2.95
C VAL A 319 -15.15 16.59 -2.13
N SER A 320 -16.30 16.81 -1.53
CA SER A 320 -16.62 17.97 -0.72
C SER A 320 -17.14 17.56 0.66
N LEU A 321 -17.31 18.53 1.56
CA LEU A 321 -17.95 18.28 2.85
C LEU A 321 -19.42 17.82 2.70
N LEU A 322 -20.08 18.13 1.58
CA LEU A 322 -21.44 17.65 1.32
C LEU A 322 -21.49 16.14 1.13
N ASP A 323 -20.40 15.50 0.67
CA ASP A 323 -20.34 14.05 0.52
C ASP A 323 -20.31 13.32 1.86
N LEU A 324 -19.97 14.02 2.96
CA LEU A 324 -20.14 13.49 4.32
C LEU A 324 -21.61 13.48 4.75
N TYR A 325 -22.46 14.28 4.09
CA TYR A 325 -23.88 14.33 4.32
C TYR A 325 -24.58 13.28 3.44
N LEU A 326 -24.61 12.03 3.93
CA LEU A 326 -25.03 10.86 3.14
C LEU A 326 -26.44 10.99 2.53
N THR A 327 -27.39 11.55 3.29
CA THR A 327 -28.80 11.66 2.93
C THR A 327 -29.14 13.09 2.51
N SER A 328 -29.79 13.28 1.37
CA SER A 328 -30.28 14.61 0.95
C SER A 328 -31.52 15.06 1.74
N ASP A 329 -32.31 14.11 2.24
CA ASP A 329 -33.58 14.35 2.94
C ASP A 329 -33.42 14.39 4.47
N SER A 330 -34.09 15.35 5.10
CA SER A 330 -34.05 15.58 6.55
C SER A 330 -34.68 14.42 7.33
N ASN A 331 -35.78 13.84 6.83
CA ASN A 331 -36.44 12.71 7.50
C ASN A 331 -35.57 11.46 7.44
N SER A 332 -35.02 11.17 6.26
CA SER A 332 -34.09 10.05 6.06
C SER A 332 -32.85 10.18 6.95
N ARG A 333 -32.32 11.40 7.10
CA ARG A 333 -31.22 11.68 8.04
C ARG A 333 -31.60 11.40 9.48
N LYS A 334 -32.77 11.89 9.91
CA LYS A 334 -33.23 11.69 11.28
C LYS A 334 -33.37 10.20 11.59
N ASN A 335 -33.98 9.44 10.68
CA ASN A 335 -34.09 7.98 10.81
C ASN A 335 -32.72 7.31 10.91
N MET A 336 -31.76 7.71 10.07
CA MET A 336 -30.39 7.18 10.14
C MET A 336 -29.72 7.49 11.48
N MET A 337 -29.84 8.73 11.98
CA MET A 337 -29.27 9.11 13.28
C MET A 337 -29.95 8.39 14.45
N ASP A 338 -31.27 8.22 14.40
CA ASP A 338 -32.02 7.47 15.40
C ASP A 338 -31.61 5.99 15.39
N GLU A 339 -31.48 5.35 14.21
CA GLU A 339 -30.96 3.98 14.06
C GLU A 339 -29.54 3.84 14.66
N ILE A 340 -28.64 4.81 14.41
CA ILE A 340 -27.29 4.83 14.98
C ILE A 340 -27.34 4.96 16.50
N PHE A 341 -28.14 5.91 17.02
CA PHE A 341 -28.26 6.17 18.45
C PHE A 341 -28.77 4.94 19.22
N TYR A 342 -29.88 4.34 18.76
CA TYR A 342 -30.41 3.13 19.38
C TYR A 342 -29.45 1.95 19.25
N GLY A 343 -28.78 1.80 18.11
CA GLY A 343 -27.77 0.76 17.92
C GLY A 343 -26.61 0.88 18.90
N LEU A 344 -26.07 2.09 19.10
CA LEU A 344 -25.00 2.33 20.06
C LEU A 344 -25.47 2.12 21.51
N GLN A 345 -26.65 2.61 21.88
CA GLN A 345 -27.20 2.41 23.22
C GLN A 345 -27.44 0.92 23.54
N GLU A 346 -28.01 0.18 22.59
CA GLU A 346 -28.21 -1.28 22.72
C GLU A 346 -26.87 -2.00 22.89
N THR A 347 -25.82 -1.58 22.16
CA THR A 347 -24.48 -2.18 22.32
C THR A 347 -23.88 -1.88 23.68
N GLU A 348 -24.04 -0.67 24.20
CA GLU A 348 -23.49 -0.32 25.50
C GLU A 348 -24.15 -1.16 26.60
N LEU A 349 -25.48 -1.31 26.55
CA LEU A 349 -26.23 -2.19 27.44
C LEU A 349 -25.81 -3.66 27.30
N THR A 350 -25.67 -4.15 26.08
CA THR A 350 -25.23 -5.54 25.81
C THR A 350 -23.81 -5.79 26.28
N CYS A 351 -22.90 -4.82 26.08
CA CYS A 351 -21.52 -4.88 26.56
C CYS A 351 -21.50 -4.95 28.09
N ASN A 352 -22.28 -4.09 28.75
CA ASN A 352 -22.43 -4.10 30.20
C ASN A 352 -22.97 -5.45 30.69
N PHE A 353 -24.03 -5.97 30.07
CA PHE A 353 -24.61 -7.27 30.45
C PHE A 353 -23.63 -8.43 30.28
N LYS A 354 -22.92 -8.48 29.14
CA LYS A 354 -21.93 -9.54 28.87
C LYS A 354 -20.72 -9.47 29.80
N GLN A 355 -20.33 -8.28 30.26
CA GLN A 355 -19.28 -8.12 31.27
C GLN A 355 -19.72 -8.61 32.65
N LEU A 356 -21.00 -8.48 32.99
CA LEU A 356 -21.56 -8.96 34.25
C LEU A 356 -21.70 -10.48 34.29
N MET A 357 -21.83 -11.12 33.12
CA MET A 357 -21.92 -12.57 32.99
C MET A 357 -20.56 -13.29 32.98
N VAL A 358 -19.46 -12.57 33.26
CA VAL A 358 -18.11 -13.13 33.36
C VAL A 358 -17.86 -13.56 34.80
N ASP A 359 -17.28 -14.75 34.99
CA ASP A 359 -17.14 -15.46 36.28
C ASP A 359 -16.66 -14.60 37.47
N SER A 360 -15.95 -13.48 37.26
CA SER A 360 -15.53 -12.56 38.31
C SER A 360 -16.66 -11.73 38.95
N PHE A 361 -17.86 -11.66 38.34
CA PHE A 361 -19.02 -10.89 38.83
C PHE A 361 -20.29 -11.73 39.01
N CYS A 362 -20.23 -13.04 38.74
CA CYS A 362 -21.37 -13.95 38.90
C CYS A 362 -21.87 -14.02 40.36
N ASP A 363 -20.99 -13.78 41.34
CA ASP A 363 -21.32 -13.74 42.78
C ASP A 363 -22.32 -12.61 43.14
N PHE A 364 -22.39 -11.54 42.33
CA PHE A 364 -23.34 -10.43 42.55
C PHE A 364 -24.76 -10.77 42.04
N LEU A 365 -24.86 -11.56 40.96
CA LEU A 365 -26.16 -12.02 40.44
C LEU A 365 -26.73 -13.18 41.26
N ALA A 366 -25.87 -13.96 41.92
CA ALA A 366 -26.23 -14.98 42.90
C ALA A 366 -26.40 -14.35 44.29
N GLY A 367 -27.40 -13.47 44.45
CA GLY A 367 -27.63 -12.75 45.70
C GLY A 367 -27.62 -13.64 46.95
N ASN A 368 -26.72 -13.35 47.89
CA ASN A 368 -26.94 -13.72 49.29
C ASN A 368 -28.04 -12.80 49.84
N ASN A 369 -29.21 -13.39 50.06
CA ASN A 369 -30.44 -12.74 50.54
C ASN A 369 -30.38 -12.39 52.04
N GLU A 370 -29.39 -11.63 52.50
CA GLU A 370 -29.41 -11.12 53.88
C GLU A 370 -29.20 -9.61 53.93
N GLU A 371 -30.34 -8.93 54.10
CA GLU A 371 -30.55 -7.61 54.71
C GLU A 371 -29.70 -6.42 54.26
N ILE A 372 -30.13 -5.69 53.21
CA ILE A 372 -29.83 -4.25 53.11
C ILE A 372 -31.00 -3.49 52.46
N ASP A 373 -31.88 -2.95 53.30
CA ASP A 373 -32.88 -1.95 52.92
C ASP A 373 -32.15 -0.58 52.84
N GLY A 374 -31.99 -0.03 51.63
CA GLY A 374 -31.42 1.33 51.44
C GLY A 374 -30.37 1.54 50.32
N PHE A 375 -30.14 0.58 49.41
CA PHE A 375 -28.99 0.64 48.47
C PHE A 375 -29.30 0.93 46.99
N VAL A 376 -30.50 1.42 46.65
CA VAL A 376 -30.91 1.52 45.22
C VAL A 376 -30.13 2.60 44.42
N GLY A 377 -29.43 3.53 45.08
CA GLY A 377 -28.67 4.60 44.42
C GLY A 377 -27.15 4.40 44.30
N PHE A 378 -26.55 3.48 45.06
CA PHE A 378 -25.10 3.43 45.29
C PHE A 378 -24.34 2.37 44.47
N ASP A 379 -25.05 1.46 43.79
CA ASP A 379 -24.43 0.31 43.10
C ASP A 379 -23.98 0.58 41.65
N PHE A 380 -24.56 1.54 40.93
CA PHE A 380 -24.23 1.75 39.51
C PHE A 380 -22.85 2.39 39.30
N GLU A 381 -22.48 3.37 40.13
CA GLU A 381 -21.17 4.03 40.09
C GLU A 381 -20.05 3.09 40.54
N ARG A 382 -20.32 2.21 41.52
CA ARG A 382 -19.39 1.19 41.99
C ARG A 382 -19.21 0.05 40.97
N MET A 383 -20.26 -0.32 40.24
CA MET A 383 -20.14 -1.22 39.10
C MET A 383 -19.29 -0.59 37.98
N CYS A 384 -19.52 0.68 37.63
CA CYS A 384 -18.63 1.42 36.72
C CYS A 384 -17.19 1.48 37.23
N TYR A 385 -17.00 1.46 38.56
CA TYR A 385 -15.68 1.40 39.19
C TYR A 385 -14.96 0.06 38.96
N GLU A 386 -15.66 -1.07 38.99
CA GLU A 386 -15.05 -2.39 38.75
C GLU A 386 -14.90 -2.72 37.26
N LYS A 387 -15.76 -2.14 36.39
CA LYS A 387 -15.76 -2.28 34.91
C LYS A 387 -14.44 -1.91 34.23
N GLN A 388 -13.69 -0.95 34.76
CA GLN A 388 -12.43 -0.48 34.14
C GLN A 388 -11.18 -1.12 34.76
N ARG A 389 -11.33 -1.93 35.82
CA ARG A 389 -10.22 -2.52 36.60
C ARG A 389 -9.74 -3.86 36.03
N SER A 390 -10.57 -4.58 35.28
CA SER A 390 -10.19 -5.85 34.68
C SER A 390 -9.61 -5.63 33.28
N ALA A 391 -8.43 -6.23 33.02
CA ALA A 391 -7.88 -6.33 31.67
C ALA A 391 -8.79 -7.14 30.72
N ALA A 392 -9.68 -7.93 31.33
CA ALA A 392 -10.70 -8.76 30.71
C ALA A 392 -12.01 -7.99 30.44
N VAL A 393 -11.94 -6.84 29.76
CA VAL A 393 -13.05 -6.51 28.86
C VAL A 393 -13.01 -7.59 27.77
N ASN A 394 -13.81 -8.64 28.00
CA ASN A 394 -13.81 -9.87 27.25
C ASN A 394 -13.89 -9.57 25.76
N GLN A 395 -13.09 -10.30 24.97
CA GLN A 395 -13.18 -10.36 23.52
C GLN A 395 -14.65 -10.41 23.04
N ALA A 396 -15.53 -11.08 23.80
CA ALA A 396 -16.98 -11.13 23.59
C ALA A 396 -17.69 -9.76 23.56
N SER A 397 -17.37 -8.80 24.44
CA SER A 397 -17.97 -7.46 24.44
C SER A 397 -17.52 -6.66 23.22
N VAL A 398 -16.23 -6.78 22.90
CA VAL A 398 -15.64 -6.20 21.69
C VAL A 398 -16.29 -6.79 20.42
N ASP A 399 -16.47 -8.10 20.35
CA ASP A 399 -17.07 -8.77 19.20
C ASP A 399 -18.56 -8.42 19.04
N SER A 400 -19.27 -8.17 20.14
CA SER A 400 -20.65 -7.68 20.12
C SER A 400 -20.72 -6.29 19.51
N PHE A 401 -19.80 -5.39 19.90
CA PHE A 401 -19.70 -4.07 19.32
C PHE A 401 -19.32 -4.14 17.83
N LYS A 402 -18.44 -5.07 17.43
CA LYS A 402 -18.08 -5.30 16.01
C LYS A 402 -19.30 -5.63 15.15
N GLN A 403 -20.23 -6.43 15.65
CA GLN A 403 -21.43 -6.82 14.90
C GLN A 403 -22.31 -5.60 14.60
N VAL A 404 -22.70 -4.85 15.63
CA VAL A 404 -23.55 -3.66 15.44
C VAL A 404 -22.84 -2.58 14.66
N PHE A 405 -21.52 -2.41 14.84
CA PHE A 405 -20.77 -1.46 14.03
C PHE A 405 -20.73 -1.84 12.53
N ARG A 406 -20.78 -3.13 12.19
CA ARG A 406 -20.98 -3.59 10.79
C ARG A 406 -22.38 -3.26 10.28
N ASP A 407 -23.39 -3.34 11.13
CA ASP A 407 -24.76 -2.96 10.76
C ASP A 407 -24.84 -1.44 10.49
N ILE A 408 -24.22 -0.62 11.36
CA ILE A 408 -24.07 0.82 11.14
C ILE A 408 -23.31 1.11 9.84
N GLN A 409 -22.24 0.36 9.55
CA GLN A 409 -21.55 0.45 8.26
C GLN A 409 -22.47 0.17 7.08
N ASN A 410 -23.36 -0.82 7.17
CA ASN A 410 -24.32 -1.15 6.12
C ASN A 410 -25.38 -0.07 5.90
N LEU A 411 -25.71 0.72 6.94
CA LEU A 411 -26.61 1.87 6.80
C LEU A 411 -26.08 2.89 5.78
N SER A 412 -24.76 3.00 5.62
CA SER A 412 -24.17 3.91 4.63
C SER A 412 -24.60 3.54 3.22
N TYR A 413 -24.73 2.26 2.86
CA TYR A 413 -25.19 1.85 1.54
C TYR A 413 -26.70 2.02 1.35
N LYS A 414 -27.47 1.95 2.44
CA LYS A 414 -28.93 2.13 2.43
C LYS A 414 -29.32 3.59 2.24
N TYR A 415 -28.62 4.49 2.93
CA TYR A 415 -29.00 5.90 3.04
C TYR A 415 -28.19 6.84 2.15
N ALA A 416 -26.99 6.44 1.70
CA ALA A 416 -26.18 7.30 0.87
C ALA A 416 -26.74 7.47 -0.55
N ASN A 417 -26.69 8.69 -1.05
CA ASN A 417 -27.00 8.96 -2.45
C ASN A 417 -26.03 8.22 -3.40
N LYS A 418 -26.53 7.73 -4.54
CA LYS A 418 -25.72 7.04 -5.56
C LYS A 418 -24.67 7.95 -6.18
N ASP A 419 -24.95 9.26 -6.25
CA ASP A 419 -24.06 10.26 -6.82
C ASP A 419 -22.97 10.78 -5.85
N ASN A 420 -22.88 10.20 -4.65
CA ASN A 420 -21.90 10.61 -3.65
C ASN A 420 -20.47 10.21 -4.09
N SER A 421 -19.64 11.21 -4.41
CA SER A 421 -18.27 11.01 -4.91
C SER A 421 -17.40 10.24 -3.92
N LEU A 422 -17.52 10.53 -2.62
CA LEU A 422 -16.74 9.85 -1.58
C LEU A 422 -17.10 8.36 -1.50
N LEU A 423 -18.39 8.03 -1.59
CA LEU A 423 -18.84 6.65 -1.63
C LEU A 423 -18.37 5.94 -2.91
N THR A 424 -18.37 6.61 -4.06
CA THR A 424 -17.83 6.01 -5.30
C THR A 424 -16.35 5.68 -5.17
N MET A 425 -15.55 6.53 -4.52
CA MET A 425 -14.13 6.27 -4.26
C MET A 425 -13.92 5.03 -3.37
N PHE A 426 -14.78 4.82 -2.38
CA PHE A 426 -14.76 3.62 -1.53
C PHE A 426 -15.24 2.37 -2.25
N LYS A 427 -16.31 2.46 -3.06
CA LYS A 427 -16.78 1.35 -3.90
C LYS A 427 -15.75 0.96 -4.96
N ALA A 428 -15.01 1.93 -5.51
CA ALA A 428 -13.87 1.71 -6.39
C ALA A 428 -12.65 1.12 -5.64
N GLY A 429 -12.52 1.39 -4.34
CA GLY A 429 -11.37 0.97 -3.52
C GLY A 429 -10.10 1.74 -3.83
N SER A 430 -10.25 2.93 -4.38
CA SER A 430 -9.16 3.83 -4.74
C SER A 430 -8.45 4.38 -3.49
N LYS A 431 -9.22 4.90 -2.53
CA LYS A 431 -8.67 5.37 -1.26
C LYS A 431 -9.70 5.29 -0.15
N GLY A 432 -9.26 4.88 1.03
CA GLY A 432 -10.04 4.84 2.26
C GLY A 432 -10.90 3.60 2.42
N ASN A 433 -11.52 3.47 3.59
CA ASN A 433 -12.32 2.32 3.99
C ASN A 433 -13.67 2.82 4.50
N LEU A 434 -14.68 1.96 4.45
CA LEU A 434 -16.03 2.20 4.98
C LEU A 434 -16.01 2.66 6.44
N LEU A 435 -15.09 2.11 7.24
CA LEU A 435 -14.83 2.55 8.61
C LEU A 435 -14.60 4.07 8.71
N LYS A 436 -13.78 4.64 7.81
CA LYS A 436 -13.48 6.07 7.82
C LYS A 436 -14.69 6.91 7.42
N LEU A 437 -15.52 6.42 6.48
CA LEU A 437 -16.77 7.08 6.12
C LEU A 437 -17.69 7.20 7.34
N VAL A 438 -17.89 6.09 8.05
CA VAL A 438 -18.74 6.03 9.25
C VAL A 438 -18.22 6.98 10.33
N GLN A 439 -16.91 6.97 10.59
CA GLN A 439 -16.29 7.90 11.56
C GLN A 439 -16.48 9.37 11.20
N HIS A 440 -16.39 9.70 9.90
CA HIS A 440 -16.54 11.08 9.44
C HIS A 440 -18.01 11.53 9.44
N SER A 441 -18.95 10.66 9.05
CA SER A 441 -20.35 11.03 8.74
C SER A 441 -21.40 10.58 9.75
N MET A 442 -21.15 9.50 10.51
CA MET A 442 -22.14 8.82 11.33
C MET A 442 -21.79 8.85 12.82
N CYS A 443 -20.75 8.11 13.24
CA CYS A 443 -20.31 8.03 14.63
C CYS A 443 -18.86 7.52 14.71
N LEU A 444 -18.11 7.92 15.75
CA LEU A 444 -16.79 7.35 16.03
C LEU A 444 -16.85 5.94 16.61
N GLY A 445 -17.89 5.63 17.38
CA GLY A 445 -18.08 4.33 18.03
C GLY A 445 -17.16 4.12 19.25
N LEU A 446 -16.90 2.86 19.58
CA LEU A 446 -16.15 2.45 20.76
C LEU A 446 -14.66 2.84 20.67
N GLN A 447 -14.21 3.66 21.61
CA GLN A 447 -12.81 3.99 21.84
C GLN A 447 -12.31 3.24 23.07
N ARG A 448 -11.20 2.51 22.92
CA ARG A 448 -10.60 1.67 23.98
C ARG A 448 -9.09 1.86 24.00
N SER A 449 -8.50 1.98 25.19
CA SER A 449 -7.03 1.89 25.34
C SER A 449 -6.60 0.41 25.30
N VAL A 450 -5.49 0.14 24.63
CA VAL A 450 -4.84 -1.19 24.65
C VAL A 450 -3.93 -1.31 25.87
N VAL A 451 -3.34 -0.20 26.30
CA VAL A 451 -2.45 -0.12 27.46
C VAL A 451 -3.22 0.28 28.73
N PRO A 452 -2.92 -0.32 29.89
CA PRO A 452 -3.46 0.14 31.16
C PRO A 452 -2.98 1.56 31.52
N LEU A 453 -3.91 2.44 31.85
CA LEU A 453 -3.67 3.80 32.32
C LEU A 453 -3.82 3.91 33.84
N SER A 454 -3.14 4.89 34.44
CA SER A 454 -3.26 5.20 35.87
C SER A 454 -4.55 5.94 36.23
N PHE A 455 -5.36 6.28 35.23
CA PHE A 455 -6.59 7.05 35.40
C PHE A 455 -7.70 6.49 34.50
N ARG A 456 -8.93 6.90 34.82
CA ARG A 456 -10.17 6.50 34.15
C ARG A 456 -10.73 7.62 33.29
N PHE A 457 -11.60 7.29 32.34
CA PHE A 457 -12.41 8.31 31.69
C PHE A 457 -13.55 8.73 32.63
N PRO A 458 -13.62 10.02 33.02
CA PRO A 458 -14.71 10.50 33.85
C PRO A 458 -16.03 10.49 33.05
N PRO A 459 -17.19 10.34 33.71
CA PRO A 459 -18.48 10.46 33.04
C PRO A 459 -18.72 11.88 32.51
N LYS A 460 -18.13 12.91 33.15
CA LYS A 460 -18.11 14.29 32.65
C LYS A 460 -16.72 14.90 32.80
N LEU A 461 -16.31 15.71 31.83
CA LEU A 461 -15.04 16.42 31.92
C LEU A 461 -15.19 17.68 32.78
N SER A 462 -15.06 17.54 34.11
CA SER A 462 -15.05 18.67 35.06
C SER A 462 -13.81 18.65 35.95
N CYS A 463 -13.38 19.84 36.40
CA CYS A 463 -12.22 19.96 37.29
C CYS A 463 -12.45 19.25 38.64
N SER A 464 -13.68 19.26 39.16
CA SER A 464 -14.04 18.56 40.40
C SER A 464 -13.92 17.05 40.22
N GLU A 465 -14.59 16.47 39.22
CA GLU A 465 -14.55 15.03 38.96
C GLU A 465 -13.12 14.55 38.65
N TRP A 466 -12.34 15.34 37.91
CA TRP A 466 -10.95 15.00 37.62
C TRP A 466 -10.05 15.03 38.86
N ASN A 467 -10.26 16.00 39.76
CA ASN A 467 -9.51 16.09 41.01
C ASN A 467 -9.95 15.02 42.01
N ASP A 468 -11.22 14.64 42.04
CA ASP A 468 -11.77 13.55 42.84
C ASP A 468 -11.19 12.20 42.39
N LEU A 469 -11.03 11.99 41.08
CA LEU A 469 -10.35 10.81 40.54
C LEU A 469 -8.87 10.76 40.96
N LYS A 470 -8.17 11.90 40.99
CA LYS A 470 -6.78 11.97 41.47
C LYS A 470 -6.66 11.73 42.97
N SER A 471 -7.59 12.25 43.78
CA SER A 471 -7.54 12.12 45.25
C SER A 471 -7.83 10.69 45.71
N GLN A 472 -8.69 9.97 45.00
CA GLN A 472 -8.96 8.53 45.22
C GLN A 472 -7.75 7.63 44.87
N GLY A 473 -6.82 8.08 44.03
CA GLY A 473 -5.56 7.39 43.74
C GLY A 473 -4.48 7.57 44.81
N LEU A 474 -4.64 8.55 45.71
CA LEU A 474 -3.69 8.92 46.78
C LEU A 474 -4.12 8.45 48.18
N THR A 475 -5.35 7.98 48.35
CA THR A 475 -5.89 7.56 49.65
C THR A 475 -5.93 6.04 49.79
N GLN A 476 -4.76 5.46 50.00
CA GLN A 476 -4.58 4.18 50.71
C GLN A 476 -3.39 4.36 51.66
N ASN A 477 -3.65 4.92 52.84
CA ASN A 477 -2.77 4.77 53.99
C ASN A 477 -3.63 4.22 55.13
N GLY A 478 -3.62 2.89 55.26
CA GLY A 478 -4.32 2.14 56.30
C GLY A 478 -4.66 0.72 55.86
N ASP A 479 -3.64 -0.07 55.51
CA ASP A 479 -3.48 -1.49 55.87
C ASP A 479 -2.46 -2.19 54.93
N ASP A 480 -1.57 -2.96 55.55
CA ASP A 480 -0.36 -3.58 54.99
C ASP A 480 -0.64 -4.67 53.94
N SER A 481 -1.06 -4.26 52.74
CA SER A 481 -0.86 -5.05 51.53
C SER A 481 -0.39 -4.13 50.41
N VAL A 482 0.73 -4.48 49.77
CA VAL A 482 1.30 -3.75 48.64
C VAL A 482 0.36 -3.92 47.44
N GLU A 483 -0.74 -3.16 47.40
CA GLU A 483 -1.63 -3.11 46.24
C GLU A 483 -0.96 -2.26 45.16
N SER A 484 -0.53 -2.95 44.09
CA SER A 484 -0.05 -2.40 42.82
C SER A 484 -0.83 -1.16 42.38
N ALA A 485 -0.14 -0.13 41.91
CA ALA A 485 -0.73 1.04 41.23
C ALA A 485 -1.92 0.60 40.37
N LYS A 486 -3.13 1.11 40.70
CA LYS A 486 -4.38 0.64 40.10
C LYS A 486 -4.39 0.99 38.60
N ASN A 487 -4.19 -0.03 37.79
CA ASN A 487 -4.15 0.05 36.33
C ASN A 487 -5.56 -0.13 35.77
N PHE A 488 -6.04 0.82 34.96
CA PHE A 488 -7.35 0.80 34.32
C PHE A 488 -7.23 0.63 32.82
N ILE A 489 -8.14 -0.12 32.21
CA ILE A 489 -8.31 -0.12 30.75
C ILE A 489 -9.58 0.67 30.43
N PRO A 490 -9.48 2.00 30.26
CA PRO A 490 -10.66 2.81 30.04
C PRO A 490 -11.20 2.62 28.61
N TYR A 491 -12.52 2.61 28.51
CA TYR A 491 -13.26 2.59 27.26
C TYR A 491 -14.43 3.57 27.33
N ALA A 492 -14.85 4.08 26.17
CA ALA A 492 -16.06 4.90 26.05
C ALA A 492 -16.62 4.78 24.63
N VAL A 493 -17.95 4.86 24.52
CA VAL A 493 -18.64 4.90 23.23
C VAL A 493 -18.86 6.36 22.86
N ILE A 494 -18.43 6.74 21.66
CA ILE A 494 -18.63 8.09 21.13
C ILE A 494 -19.69 8.03 20.04
N GLU A 495 -20.84 8.64 20.32
CA GLU A 495 -21.98 8.73 19.38
C GLU A 495 -21.73 9.77 18.30
N SER A 496 -21.03 10.86 18.64
CA SER A 496 -20.73 11.94 17.71
C SER A 496 -19.81 11.50 16.58
N SER A 497 -19.96 12.13 15.41
CA SER A 497 -19.06 12.01 14.26
C SER A 497 -18.14 13.22 14.15
N PHE A 498 -17.11 13.13 13.29
CA PHE A 498 -16.30 14.31 13.00
C PHE A 498 -17.09 15.43 12.30
N MET A 499 -18.13 15.10 11.54
CA MET A 499 -19.01 16.09 10.92
C MET A 499 -19.86 16.85 11.95
N THR A 500 -20.40 16.17 12.97
CA THR A 500 -21.16 16.83 14.04
C THR A 500 -20.28 17.60 15.00
N GLY A 501 -19.00 17.22 15.08
CA GLY A 501 -18.05 17.73 16.08
C GLY A 501 -18.11 16.91 17.37
N LEU A 502 -16.99 16.88 18.08
CA LEU A 502 -16.86 16.15 19.35
C LEU A 502 -16.98 17.11 20.53
N ASN A 503 -17.68 16.68 21.57
CA ASN A 503 -17.68 17.40 22.84
C ASN A 503 -16.30 17.29 23.53
N PRO A 504 -15.97 18.12 24.54
CA PRO A 504 -14.65 18.09 25.18
C PRO A 504 -14.25 16.73 25.77
N LEU A 505 -15.21 15.97 26.30
CA LEU A 505 -14.95 14.63 26.85
C LEU A 505 -14.64 13.62 25.74
N GLU A 506 -15.46 13.57 24.70
CA GLU A 506 -15.26 12.73 23.52
C GLU A 506 -13.92 13.04 22.84
N CYS A 507 -13.57 14.33 22.72
CA CYS A 507 -12.29 14.77 22.18
C CYS A 507 -11.13 14.29 23.05
N PHE A 508 -11.25 14.38 24.38
CA PHE A 508 -10.24 13.88 25.31
C PHE A 508 -10.07 12.36 25.19
N VAL A 509 -11.17 11.60 25.24
CA VAL A 509 -11.18 10.13 25.08
C VAL A 509 -10.54 9.73 23.75
N HIS A 510 -10.95 10.34 22.65
CA HIS A 510 -10.40 10.05 21.33
C HIS A 510 -8.91 10.40 21.24
N SER A 511 -8.48 11.50 21.86
CA SER A 511 -7.07 11.90 21.90
C SER A 511 -6.20 10.94 22.70
N VAL A 512 -6.70 10.44 23.84
CA VAL A 512 -5.95 9.47 24.68
C VAL A 512 -5.81 8.13 23.94
N THR A 513 -6.90 7.62 23.37
CA THR A 513 -6.92 6.34 22.66
C THR A 513 -6.14 6.38 21.34
N SER A 514 -6.24 7.47 20.57
CA SER A 514 -5.43 7.66 19.35
C SER A 514 -3.94 7.76 19.65
N ARG A 515 -3.55 8.41 20.75
CA ARG A 515 -2.14 8.48 21.17
C ARG A 515 -1.60 7.09 21.50
N ASP A 516 -2.36 6.26 22.19
CA ASP A 516 -1.99 4.87 22.49
C ASP A 516 -1.74 4.07 21.20
N SER A 517 -2.64 4.18 20.21
CA SER A 517 -2.47 3.51 18.92
C SER A 517 -1.30 4.03 18.07
N SER A 518 -0.91 5.30 18.23
CA SER A 518 0.12 5.95 17.40
C SER A 518 1.53 5.63 17.87
N PHE A 519 1.72 5.42 19.18
CA PHE A 519 3.00 5.08 19.79
C PHE A 519 3.04 3.59 20.12
N SER A 520 3.18 2.75 19.09
CA SER A 520 3.54 1.37 19.38
C SER A 520 5.00 1.33 19.85
N ASP A 521 5.23 0.85 21.07
CA ASP A 521 6.58 0.57 21.62
C ASP A 521 7.37 -0.46 20.78
N HIS A 522 6.79 -0.94 19.68
CA HIS A 522 7.26 -2.05 18.87
C HIS A 522 7.63 -1.65 17.44
N ALA A 523 7.68 -0.35 17.11
CA ALA A 523 8.12 0.13 15.80
C ALA A 523 9.53 -0.37 15.40
N ASP A 524 10.42 -0.56 16.38
CA ASP A 524 11.79 -1.06 16.16
C ASP A 524 11.88 -2.59 15.96
N LEU A 525 10.83 -3.33 16.34
CA LEU A 525 10.84 -4.79 16.36
C LEU A 525 10.96 -5.36 14.93
N PRO A 526 10.14 -4.96 13.94
CA PRO A 526 10.27 -5.48 12.56
C PRO A 526 11.63 -5.17 11.94
N GLY A 527 12.17 -3.98 12.19
CA GLY A 527 13.49 -3.59 11.65
C GLY A 527 14.66 -4.37 12.29
N THR A 528 14.53 -4.75 13.56
CA THR A 528 15.51 -5.60 14.24
C THR A 528 15.39 -7.05 13.80
N LEU A 529 14.17 -7.55 13.67
CA LEU A 529 13.86 -8.89 13.18
C LEU A 529 14.39 -9.06 11.75
N SER A 530 14.11 -8.11 10.86
CA SER A 530 14.58 -8.14 9.47
C SER A 530 16.10 -8.19 9.38
N ARG A 531 16.82 -7.36 10.15
CA ARG A 531 18.28 -7.39 10.22
C ARG A 531 18.83 -8.72 10.72
N ARG A 532 18.20 -9.32 11.73
CA ARG A 532 18.63 -10.62 12.30
C ARG A 532 18.38 -11.76 11.30
N LEU A 533 17.17 -11.85 10.74
CA LEU A 533 16.83 -12.90 9.77
C LEU A 533 17.71 -12.80 8.52
N MET A 534 17.91 -11.60 7.97
CA MET A 534 18.78 -11.39 6.82
C MET A 534 20.22 -11.79 7.13
N PHE A 535 20.72 -11.55 8.34
CA PHE A 535 22.07 -11.96 8.72
C PHE A 535 22.23 -13.49 8.78
N PHE A 536 21.23 -14.21 9.29
CA PHE A 536 21.28 -15.68 9.43
C PHE A 536 20.92 -16.45 8.16
N LEU A 537 20.11 -15.88 7.27
CA LEU A 537 19.58 -16.59 6.10
C LEU A 537 20.23 -16.15 4.77
N ARG A 538 21.07 -15.11 4.76
CA ARG A 538 21.69 -14.58 3.51
C ARG A 538 22.54 -15.58 2.73
N ASP A 539 23.04 -16.62 3.39
CA ASP A 539 23.94 -17.62 2.80
C ASP A 539 23.19 -18.84 2.24
N LEU A 540 21.87 -18.94 2.42
CA LEU A 540 21.08 -20.03 1.87
C LEU A 540 20.70 -19.75 0.42
N CYS A 541 21.19 -20.58 -0.48
CA CYS A 541 20.88 -20.54 -1.91
C CYS A 541 20.39 -21.90 -2.40
N ALA A 542 19.57 -21.88 -3.45
CA ALA A 542 19.22 -23.08 -4.18
C ALA A 542 20.37 -23.45 -5.12
N SER A 543 20.83 -24.69 -5.04
CA SER A 543 21.88 -25.25 -5.89
C SER A 543 21.33 -25.74 -7.22
N TYR A 544 22.20 -25.95 -8.21
CA TYR A 544 21.82 -26.44 -9.54
C TYR A 544 21.26 -27.87 -9.51
N ASP A 545 21.50 -28.63 -8.45
CA ASP A 545 20.93 -29.96 -8.21
C ASP A 545 19.53 -29.92 -7.57
N GLY A 546 18.98 -28.72 -7.32
CA GLY A 546 17.66 -28.53 -6.72
C GLY A 546 17.65 -28.53 -5.18
N THR A 547 18.78 -28.84 -4.53
CA THR A 547 18.92 -28.77 -3.07
C THR A 547 19.11 -27.33 -2.59
N VAL A 548 18.72 -27.02 -1.35
CA VAL A 548 19.03 -25.75 -0.70
C VAL A 548 20.24 -25.95 0.20
N ARG A 549 21.29 -25.15 -0.01
CA ARG A 549 22.56 -25.29 0.71
C ARG A 549 23.04 -23.97 1.27
N ASN A 550 23.91 -24.04 2.29
CA ASN A 550 24.63 -22.87 2.77
C ASN A 550 25.86 -22.58 1.88
N ALA A 551 26.11 -21.30 1.59
CA ALA A 551 27.19 -20.88 0.69
C ALA A 551 28.60 -21.12 1.27
N TYR A 552 28.74 -21.16 2.60
CA TYR A 552 30.04 -21.29 3.27
C TYR A 552 30.45 -22.74 3.56
N GLY A 553 29.50 -23.67 3.68
CA GLY A 553 29.77 -25.04 4.12
C GLY A 553 29.24 -26.13 3.19
N ASP A 554 28.53 -25.77 2.12
CA ASP A 554 27.84 -26.68 1.19
C ASP A 554 26.93 -27.70 1.89
N GLN A 555 26.47 -27.38 3.11
CA GLN A 555 25.59 -28.22 3.91
C GLN A 555 24.18 -28.11 3.37
N VAL A 556 23.57 -29.26 3.10
CA VAL A 556 22.18 -29.34 2.65
C VAL A 556 21.25 -29.02 3.81
N VAL A 557 20.42 -28.00 3.63
CA VAL A 557 19.36 -27.61 4.57
C VAL A 557 18.02 -28.20 4.15
N GLN A 558 17.73 -28.24 2.84
CA GLN A 558 16.55 -28.89 2.28
C GLN A 558 16.92 -29.64 0.99
N PHE A 559 16.36 -30.84 0.79
CA PHE A 559 16.62 -31.63 -0.42
C PHE A 559 15.93 -31.07 -1.67
N SER A 560 14.83 -30.36 -1.49
CA SER A 560 14.08 -29.74 -2.58
C SER A 560 13.38 -28.49 -2.07
N TYR A 561 13.55 -27.38 -2.78
CA TYR A 561 12.86 -26.14 -2.46
C TYR A 561 11.37 -26.23 -2.85
N GLY A 562 10.48 -26.29 -1.84
CA GLY A 562 9.03 -26.22 -2.02
C GLY A 562 8.30 -27.55 -2.30
N SER A 563 8.71 -28.68 -1.69
CA SER A 563 8.07 -29.99 -1.94
C SER A 563 6.83 -30.34 -1.11
N ASP A 564 6.40 -29.53 -0.13
CA ASP A 564 5.19 -29.87 0.63
C ASP A 564 3.94 -29.24 0.00
N LYS A 565 3.37 -29.93 -1.00
CA LYS A 565 1.95 -29.82 -1.34
C LYS A 565 1.15 -30.90 -0.61
N GLY A 566 1.04 -30.75 0.71
CA GLY A 566 0.09 -31.49 1.53
C GLY A 566 -1.24 -30.73 1.63
N THR A 567 -2.29 -31.23 0.97
CA THR A 567 -3.71 -31.06 1.33
C THR A 567 -4.14 -29.69 1.87
N SER A 568 -4.32 -28.72 0.98
CA SER A 568 -5.36 -27.70 1.14
C SER A 568 -5.74 -27.19 -0.24
N THR A 569 -7.04 -27.07 -0.49
CA THR A 569 -7.68 -26.74 -1.78
C THR A 569 -7.46 -25.28 -2.22
N ALA A 570 -6.32 -24.70 -1.88
CA ALA A 570 -5.83 -23.43 -2.39
C ALA A 570 -4.42 -23.67 -2.93
N THR A 571 -4.29 -23.84 -4.25
CA THR A 571 -3.07 -23.68 -5.10
C THR A 571 -3.11 -24.59 -6.34
N SER A 572 -4.18 -24.53 -7.13
CA SER A 572 -4.08 -24.87 -8.56
C SER A 572 -3.30 -23.78 -9.32
N PHE A 573 -3.40 -22.53 -8.88
CA PHE A 573 -2.77 -21.35 -9.48
C PHE A 573 -1.23 -21.41 -9.55
N ALA A 574 -0.56 -21.96 -8.54
CA ALA A 574 0.91 -22.07 -8.53
C ALA A 574 1.45 -23.27 -9.34
N ASN A 575 0.58 -24.23 -9.72
CA ASN A 575 1.00 -25.44 -10.42
C ASN A 575 0.90 -25.33 -11.94
N GLU A 576 -0.12 -24.65 -12.48
CA GLU A 576 -0.25 -24.53 -13.94
C GLU A 576 0.78 -23.56 -14.53
N ILE A 577 1.17 -22.54 -13.76
CA ILE A 577 2.32 -21.66 -14.01
C ILE A 577 3.65 -22.44 -14.18
N ARG A 578 3.77 -23.63 -13.57
CA ARG A 578 4.98 -24.47 -13.67
C ARG A 578 4.97 -25.40 -14.88
N SER A 579 3.81 -25.65 -15.50
CA SER A 579 3.66 -26.69 -16.52
C SER A 579 3.61 -26.19 -17.97
N GLN A 580 3.37 -24.90 -18.20
CA GLN A 580 3.34 -24.33 -19.54
C GLN A 580 4.11 -23.00 -19.57
N GLY A 581 5.30 -23.01 -20.16
CA GLY A 581 6.00 -21.80 -20.59
C GLY A 581 6.55 -20.87 -19.48
N SER A 582 7.71 -21.24 -18.95
CA SER A 582 8.81 -20.32 -18.58
C SER A 582 8.55 -19.20 -17.55
N ILE A 583 7.95 -19.47 -16.37
CA ILE A 583 7.86 -18.45 -15.28
C ILE A 583 9.06 -18.49 -14.33
N LEU A 584 9.82 -19.57 -14.34
CA LEU A 584 11.15 -19.65 -13.76
C LEU A 584 12.02 -20.25 -14.87
N PRO A 585 13.24 -19.76 -15.15
CA PRO A 585 14.13 -20.53 -16.00
C PRO A 585 14.23 -21.93 -15.40
N ASP A 586 14.13 -22.95 -16.24
CA ASP A 586 14.63 -24.28 -15.92
C ASP A 586 16.03 -24.09 -15.30
N GLY A 587 16.12 -24.31 -14.00
CA GLY A 587 17.28 -23.94 -13.19
C GLY A 587 16.90 -23.10 -11.97
N THR A 588 16.41 -23.75 -10.91
CA THR A 588 16.35 -23.18 -9.55
C THR A 588 17.73 -22.81 -8.98
N GLY A 589 18.82 -23.10 -9.69
CA GLY A 589 20.18 -22.82 -9.26
C GLY A 589 20.47 -21.33 -9.13
N GLY A 590 21.05 -20.95 -7.99
CA GLY A 590 21.51 -19.60 -7.67
C GLY A 590 20.48 -18.69 -7.00
N GLN A 591 19.23 -19.13 -6.78
CA GLN A 591 18.23 -18.26 -6.13
C GLN A 591 18.55 -18.05 -4.64
N PRO A 592 18.45 -16.80 -4.13
CA PRO A 592 18.74 -16.47 -2.72
C PRO A 592 17.54 -16.78 -1.82
N VAL A 593 17.19 -18.07 -1.72
CA VAL A 593 15.99 -18.55 -1.02
C VAL A 593 15.92 -18.13 0.44
N GLY A 594 17.07 -18.03 1.13
CA GLY A 594 17.08 -17.57 2.51
C GLY A 594 16.76 -16.08 2.67
N SER A 595 17.29 -15.23 1.79
CA SER A 595 16.96 -13.80 1.77
C SER A 595 15.49 -13.57 1.42
N LEU A 596 14.93 -14.34 0.49
CA LEU A 596 13.50 -14.27 0.15
C LEU A 596 12.62 -14.68 1.34
N SER A 597 13.00 -15.74 2.04
CA SER A 597 12.30 -16.21 3.25
C SER A 597 12.37 -15.16 4.38
N ALA A 598 13.54 -14.55 4.59
CA ALA A 598 13.73 -13.47 5.56
C ALA A 598 12.84 -12.25 5.25
N CYS A 599 12.76 -11.87 3.96
CA CYS A 599 11.89 -10.78 3.51
C CYS A 599 10.42 -11.10 3.73
N ALA A 600 9.96 -12.32 3.43
CA ALA A 600 8.55 -12.70 3.60
C ALA A 600 8.08 -12.56 5.06
N ILE A 601 8.91 -12.99 6.02
CA ILE A 601 8.62 -12.84 7.46
C ILE A 601 8.70 -11.36 7.86
N SER A 602 9.69 -10.62 7.35
CA SER A 602 9.86 -9.20 7.65
C SER A 602 8.69 -8.37 7.14
N GLU A 603 8.23 -8.63 5.91
CA GLU A 603 7.11 -7.95 5.28
C GLU A 603 5.82 -8.17 6.07
N ALA A 604 5.53 -9.40 6.49
CA ALA A 604 4.40 -9.69 7.38
C ALA A 604 4.49 -8.91 8.70
N ALA A 605 5.69 -8.80 9.29
CA ALA A 605 5.90 -8.05 10.52
C ALA A 605 5.70 -6.53 10.33
N TYR A 606 6.16 -5.96 9.21
CA TYR A 606 5.92 -4.56 8.88
C TYR A 606 4.44 -4.30 8.55
N SER A 607 3.78 -5.18 7.81
CA SER A 607 2.35 -5.07 7.51
C SER A 607 1.48 -5.11 8.77
N ALA A 608 1.92 -5.78 9.83
CA ALA A 608 1.25 -5.78 11.12
C ALA A 608 1.40 -4.46 11.91
N LEU A 609 2.32 -3.56 11.51
CA LEU A 609 2.36 -2.16 11.98
C LEU A 609 1.37 -1.28 11.19
N ASP A 610 1.22 -1.54 9.88
CA ASP A 610 0.36 -0.77 8.97
C ASP A 610 -1.13 -1.10 9.14
N GLN A 611 -1.43 -2.33 9.57
CA GLN A 611 -2.79 -2.64 10.03
C GLN A 611 -3.08 -1.70 11.19
N PRO A 612 -4.14 -0.86 11.10
CA PRO A 612 -4.55 -0.12 12.27
C PRO A 612 -4.70 -1.19 13.35
N ILE A 613 -4.08 -0.95 14.50
CA ILE A 613 -4.54 -1.57 15.73
C ILE A 613 -5.99 -1.13 15.79
N SER A 614 -6.87 -1.96 15.22
CA SER A 614 -8.28 -1.84 15.42
C SER A 614 -8.38 -1.70 16.92
N LEU A 615 -9.13 -0.71 17.40
CA LEU A 615 -9.38 -0.52 18.84
C LEU A 615 -9.93 -1.82 19.50
N LEU A 616 -10.21 -2.84 18.68
CA LEU A 616 -10.83 -4.12 18.93
C LEU A 616 -9.96 -5.35 18.52
N GLU A 617 -8.74 -5.19 17.99
CA GLU A 617 -7.83 -6.32 17.69
C GLU A 617 -6.40 -6.05 18.16
N THR A 618 -5.87 -6.97 18.97
CA THR A 618 -4.47 -6.97 19.39
C THR A 618 -3.57 -7.27 18.19
N SER A 619 -2.54 -6.45 17.97
CA SER A 619 -1.57 -6.69 16.89
C SER A 619 -0.98 -8.10 17.01
N PRO A 620 -0.91 -8.89 15.92
CA PRO A 620 -0.29 -10.21 15.94
C PRO A 620 1.19 -10.17 16.36
N LEU A 621 1.84 -9.01 16.28
CA LEU A 621 3.21 -8.79 16.77
C LEU A 621 3.34 -8.92 18.29
N LEU A 622 2.28 -8.68 19.05
CA LEU A 622 2.29 -8.81 20.51
C LEU A 622 2.48 -10.26 20.96
N ASN A 623 2.12 -11.23 20.11
CA ASN A 623 2.27 -12.66 20.38
C ASN A 623 3.67 -13.21 20.07
N LEU A 624 4.56 -12.41 19.47
CA LEU A 624 5.93 -12.83 19.12
C LEU A 624 6.95 -12.60 20.26
N LYS A 625 6.48 -12.27 21.46
CA LYS A 625 7.32 -12.02 22.64
C LYS A 625 7.72 -13.29 23.37
#